data_AF-A0A959C9N4-F1
#
_entry.id   AF-A0A959C9N4-F1
#
_cell.length_a   1.000
_cell.length_b   1.000
_cell.length_c   1.000
_cell.angle_alpha   90.00
_cell.angle_beta   90.00
_cell.angle_gamma   90.00
#
_symmetry.space_group_name_H-M   'P 1'
#
loop_
_entity.id
_entity.type
_entity.pdbx_description
1 polymer ?
#
loop_
_entity_poly.entity_id
_entity_poly.type
_entity_poly.pdbx_seq_one_letter_code
_entity_poly.pdbx_strand_id
1 'polypeptide(L)'
;LGEESVSGTYCFYNPKASGYSFGTYTMLLEIEKAQELGKKYYYHGYVYDVPSQFDYKLNFHNLEAMDWKSGAWNAIDRIPVRRWSDFVEPDDESPPPSK
;
A
#
# COMPACT_ATOMS: atom_id res chain seq x y z
N LEU A 1 0.76 22.20 2.79
CA LEU A 1 0.18 21.81 4.11
C LEU A 1 -1.07 20.98 3.84
N GLY A 2 -1.29 19.89 4.60
CA GLY A 2 -2.34 18.89 4.36
C GLY A 2 -3.74 19.29 4.83
N GLU A 3 -4.22 20.48 4.43
CA GLU A 3 -5.53 20.99 4.86
C GLU A 3 -6.68 20.07 4.45
N GLU A 4 -6.60 19.47 3.26
CA GLU A 4 -7.62 18.57 2.71
C GLU A 4 -7.26 17.08 2.81
N SER A 5 -6.14 16.73 3.46
CA SER A 5 -5.58 15.39 3.37
C SER A 5 -4.98 14.85 4.65
N VAL A 6 -5.05 13.53 4.82
CA VAL A 6 -4.16 12.78 5.75
C VAL A 6 -3.14 11.96 4.97
N SER A 7 -2.01 11.63 5.60
CA SER A 7 -0.96 10.79 5.01
C SER A 7 -0.55 9.71 6.01
N GLY A 8 -0.56 8.45 5.57
CA GLY A 8 -0.02 7.31 6.30
C GLY A 8 1.45 7.12 5.94
N THR A 9 2.37 7.47 6.84
CA THR A 9 3.81 7.44 6.54
C THR A 9 4.45 6.09 6.86
N TYR A 10 4.09 5.50 7.99
CA TYR A 10 4.71 4.26 8.48
C TYR A 10 3.66 3.30 9.01
N CYS A 11 3.75 2.05 8.55
CA CYS A 11 3.00 0.93 9.09
C CYS A 11 4.00 -0.19 9.41
N PHE A 12 4.06 -0.59 10.67
CA PHE A 12 4.87 -1.69 11.14
C PHE A 12 4.01 -2.64 11.97
N TYR A 13 4.25 -3.94 11.79
CA TYR A 13 3.57 -5.00 12.51
C TYR A 13 4.54 -6.15 12.74
N ASN A 14 4.20 -7.06 13.66
CA ASN A 14 5.01 -8.23 13.93
C ASN A 14 5.00 -9.19 12.71
N PRO A 15 6.15 -9.50 12.09
CA PRO A 15 6.19 -10.39 10.92
C PRO A 15 5.60 -11.78 11.16
N LYS A 16 5.64 -12.29 12.41
CA LYS A 16 5.01 -13.57 12.80
C LYS A 16 3.48 -13.56 12.64
N ALA A 17 2.89 -12.39 12.45
CA ALA A 17 1.47 -12.15 12.33
C ALA A 17 1.09 -11.63 10.92
N SER A 18 1.93 -11.90 9.91
CA SER A 18 1.70 -11.50 8.51
C SER A 18 0.39 -12.02 7.89
N GLY A 19 -0.15 -13.12 8.42
CA GLY A 19 -1.43 -13.70 7.97
C GLY A 19 -2.69 -12.88 8.30
N TYR A 20 -2.59 -11.85 9.15
CA TYR A 20 -3.75 -11.05 9.59
C TYR A 20 -4.00 -9.79 8.76
N SER A 21 -3.28 -9.58 7.66
CA SER A 21 -3.50 -8.45 6.74
C SER A 21 -3.50 -7.07 7.42
N PHE A 22 -2.58 -6.84 8.37
CA PHE A 22 -2.52 -5.60 9.14
C PHE A 22 -2.42 -4.33 8.28
N GLY A 23 -1.77 -4.41 7.12
CA GLY A 23 -1.70 -3.27 6.18
C GLY A 23 -3.09 -2.82 5.69
N THR A 24 -3.98 -3.76 5.37
CA THR A 24 -5.37 -3.44 5.01
C THR A 24 -6.14 -2.91 6.20
N TYR A 25 -5.97 -3.54 7.37
CA TYR A 25 -6.67 -3.13 8.60
C TYR A 25 -6.33 -1.68 9.00
N THR A 26 -5.04 -1.33 9.05
CA THR A 26 -4.62 0.03 9.41
C THR A 26 -5.07 1.05 8.38
N MET A 27 -5.04 0.69 7.09
CA MET A 27 -5.51 1.56 6.02
C MET A 27 -7.01 1.89 6.16
N LEU A 28 -7.84 0.93 6.59
CA LEU A 28 -9.26 1.18 6.88
C LEU A 28 -9.45 2.13 8.06
N LEU A 29 -8.66 1.98 9.13
CA LEU A 29 -8.69 2.90 10.27
C LEU A 29 -8.22 4.31 9.87
N GLU A 30 -7.22 4.41 9.00
CA GLU A 30 -6.75 5.71 8.48
C GLU A 30 -7.81 6.38 7.60
N ILE A 31 -8.54 5.62 6.78
CA ILE A 31 -9.67 6.11 5.98
C ILE A 31 -10.80 6.59 6.89
N GLU A 32 -11.19 5.78 7.89
CA GLU A 32 -12.19 6.17 8.89
C GLU A 32 -11.77 7.48 9.58
N LYS A 33 -10.50 7.58 9.98
CA LYS A 33 -9.97 8.80 10.59
C LYS A 33 -9.99 10.00 9.64
N ALA A 34 -9.69 9.80 8.36
CA ALA A 34 -9.79 10.84 7.34
C ALA A 34 -11.22 11.37 7.23
N GLN A 35 -12.21 10.46 7.23
CA GLN A 35 -13.62 10.81 7.18
C GLN A 35 -14.07 11.59 8.42
N GLU A 36 -13.70 11.14 9.62
CA GLU A 36 -13.97 11.87 10.88
C GLU A 36 -13.40 13.29 10.87
N LEU A 37 -12.21 13.47 10.28
CA LEU A 37 -11.54 14.75 10.18
C LEU A 37 -12.02 15.61 9.00
N GLY A 38 -13.02 15.14 8.25
CA GLY A 38 -13.56 15.83 7.07
C GLY A 38 -12.55 15.99 5.94
N LYS A 39 -11.60 15.06 5.79
CA LYS A 39 -10.56 15.11 4.77
C LYS A 39 -11.05 14.45 3.48
N LYS A 40 -10.68 15.08 2.36
CA LYS A 40 -11.04 14.62 1.03
C LYS A 40 -10.08 13.57 0.50
N TYR A 41 -8.80 13.68 0.87
CA TYR A 41 -7.74 12.81 0.36
C TYR A 41 -7.04 12.04 1.48
N TYR A 42 -6.68 10.80 1.18
CA TYR A 42 -5.79 9.98 2.01
C TYR A 42 -4.64 9.47 1.17
N TYR A 43 -3.43 9.90 1.52
CA TYR A 43 -2.20 9.51 0.85
C TYR A 43 -1.58 8.30 1.58
N HIS A 44 -1.78 7.11 1.02
CA HIS A 44 -1.23 5.85 1.55
C HIS A 44 0.22 5.57 1.12
N GLY A 45 0.90 6.54 0.50
CA GLY A 45 2.24 6.43 -0.05
C GLY A 45 2.31 5.66 -1.37
N TYR A 46 3.53 5.42 -1.84
CA TYR A 46 3.77 4.79 -3.14
C TYR A 46 3.45 3.28 -3.15
N VAL A 47 3.32 2.77 -4.37
CA VAL A 47 3.24 1.35 -4.72
C VAL A 47 4.23 1.07 -5.86
N TYR A 48 4.51 -0.19 -6.12
CA TYR A 48 5.25 -0.59 -7.31
C TYR A 48 4.29 -0.92 -8.46
N ASP A 49 4.80 -0.80 -9.69
CA ASP A 49 4.14 -1.26 -10.92
C ASP A 49 4.26 -2.78 -11.13
N VAL A 50 5.07 -3.44 -10.28
CA VAL A 50 5.22 -4.90 -10.20
C VAL A 50 4.56 -5.46 -8.93
N PRO A 51 4.20 -6.77 -8.90
CA PRO A 51 3.66 -7.41 -7.70
C PRO A 51 4.54 -7.17 -6.47
N SER A 52 3.92 -6.75 -5.36
CA SER A 52 4.66 -6.44 -4.14
C SER A 52 3.82 -6.48 -2.87
N GLN A 53 4.48 -6.43 -1.71
CA GLN A 53 3.83 -6.30 -0.41
C GLN A 53 2.91 -5.07 -0.27
N PHE A 54 2.95 -4.13 -1.22
CA PHE A 54 2.08 -2.95 -1.25
C PHE A 54 0.82 -3.12 -2.11
N ASP A 55 0.65 -4.27 -2.78
CA ASP A 55 -0.50 -4.53 -3.66
C ASP A 55 -1.85 -4.38 -2.95
N TYR A 56 -1.89 -4.58 -1.63
CA TYR A 56 -3.12 -4.39 -0.86
C TYR A 56 -3.68 -2.95 -0.96
N LYS A 57 -2.82 -1.95 -1.19
CA LYS A 57 -3.22 -0.55 -1.36
C LYS A 57 -3.99 -0.30 -2.66
N LEU A 58 -3.80 -1.17 -3.65
CA LEU A 58 -4.45 -1.09 -4.97
C LEU A 58 -5.82 -1.79 -5.02
N ASN A 59 -6.24 -2.41 -3.92
CA ASN A 59 -7.49 -3.17 -3.82
C ASN A 59 -8.70 -2.31 -3.41
N PHE A 60 -8.59 -0.98 -3.49
CA PHE A 60 -9.62 -0.01 -3.10
C PHE A 60 -10.21 0.70 -4.32
N HIS A 61 -11.42 1.24 -4.19
CA HIS A 61 -12.02 2.11 -5.22
C HIS A 61 -11.56 3.56 -5.01
N ASN A 62 -11.79 4.42 -6.02
CA ASN A 62 -11.44 5.85 -5.99
C ASN A 62 -9.95 6.12 -5.77
N LEU A 63 -9.10 5.33 -6.45
CA LEU A 63 -7.66 5.50 -6.40
C LEU A 63 -7.20 6.51 -7.45
N GLU A 64 -6.18 7.29 -7.09
CA GLU A 64 -5.48 8.19 -8.00
C GLU A 64 -3.98 7.95 -7.91
N ALA A 65 -3.29 8.03 -9.05
CA ALA A 65 -1.83 7.98 -9.12
C ALA A 65 -1.28 9.30 -9.64
N MET A 66 -0.22 9.79 -8.99
CA MET A 66 0.50 10.97 -9.44
C MET A 66 1.52 10.58 -10.51
N ASP A 67 1.40 11.18 -11.70
CA ASP A 67 2.46 11.16 -12.70
C ASP A 67 3.57 12.13 -12.27
N TRP A 68 4.74 11.60 -11.95
CA TRP A 68 5.89 12.38 -11.47
C TRP A 68 6.49 13.32 -12.53
N LYS A 69 6.23 13.08 -13.81
CA LYS A 69 6.72 13.95 -14.90
C LYS A 69 5.84 15.19 -15.06
N SER A 70 4.52 15.01 -15.01
CA SER A 70 3.56 16.10 -15.20
C SER A 70 3.07 16.73 -13.88
N GLY A 71 3.19 16.02 -12.77
CA GLY A 71 2.62 16.39 -11.47
C GLY A 71 1.09 16.16 -11.38
N ALA A 72 0.47 15.59 -12.42
CA ALA A 72 -0.97 15.38 -12.47
C ALA A 72 -1.39 14.11 -11.72
N TRP A 73 -2.53 14.19 -11.05
CA TRP A 73 -3.21 13.03 -10.46
C TRP A 73 -4.23 12.48 -11.44
N ASN A 74 -4.16 11.18 -11.72
CA ASN A 74 -5.07 10.50 -12.64
C ASN A 74 -5.75 9.34 -11.92
N ALA A 75 -7.06 9.18 -12.16
CA ALA A 75 -7.80 8.04 -11.66
C ALA A 75 -7.22 6.73 -12.20
N ILE A 76 -7.13 5.73 -11.34
CA ILE A 76 -6.72 4.37 -11.72
C ILE A 76 -7.77 3.36 -11.28
N ASP A 77 -7.89 2.29 -12.04
CA ASP A 77 -8.78 1.20 -11.70
C ASP A 77 -8.21 0.38 -10.54
N ARG A 78 -9.14 -0.05 -9.66
CA ARG A 78 -8.85 -1.05 -8.64
C ARG A 78 -8.33 -2.31 -9.30
N ILE A 79 -7.28 -2.90 -8.73
CA ILE A 79 -6.84 -4.24 -9.12
C ILE A 79 -7.61 -5.32 -8.32
N PRO A 80 -7.89 -6.50 -8.92
CA PRO A 80 -8.34 -7.65 -8.17
C PRO A 80 -7.35 -8.03 -7.08
N VAL A 81 -7.86 -8.53 -5.95
CA VAL A 81 -7.01 -8.98 -4.84
C VAL A 81 -6.07 -10.07 -5.36
N ARG A 82 -4.76 -9.78 -5.30
CA ARG A 82 -3.68 -10.73 -5.60
C ARG A 82 -2.73 -10.83 -4.41
N ARG A 83 -2.12 -12.00 -4.21
CA ARG A 83 -1.02 -12.14 -3.26
C ARG A 83 0.28 -12.00 -4.05
N TRP A 84 1.05 -10.98 -3.73
CA TRP A 84 2.36 -10.77 -4.35
C TRP A 84 3.31 -11.95 -4.16
N SER A 85 3.17 -12.69 -3.04
CA SER A 85 3.93 -13.90 -2.74
C SER A 85 3.75 -15.00 -3.78
N ASP A 86 2.64 -15.01 -4.53
CA ASP A 86 2.39 -16.01 -5.56
C ASP A 86 3.30 -15.78 -6.80
N PHE A 87 3.95 -14.61 -6.89
CA PHE A 87 4.83 -14.20 -8.00
C PHE A 87 6.31 -14.14 -7.59
N VAL A 88 6.63 -14.41 -6.33
CA VAL A 88 8.00 -14.43 -5.83
C VAL A 88 8.41 -15.88 -5.68
N GLU A 89 9.48 -16.28 -6.38
CA GLU A 89 10.08 -17.59 -6.12
C GLU A 89 10.54 -17.60 -4.66
N PRO A 90 10.26 -18.68 -3.90
CA PRO A 90 10.74 -18.78 -2.54
C PRO A 90 12.25 -18.51 -2.54
N ASP A 91 12.69 -17.58 -1.68
CA ASP A 91 14.11 -17.32 -1.48
C ASP A 91 14.80 -18.68 -1.29
N ASP A 92 15.81 -18.95 -2.11
CA ASP A 92 16.69 -20.10 -1.91
C ASP A 92 17.32 -19.92 -0.53
N GLU A 93 16.80 -20.62 0.48
CA GLU A 93 17.37 -20.68 1.83
C GLU A 93 18.78 -21.31 1.85
N SER A 94 19.42 -21.50 0.69
CA SER A 94 20.84 -21.80 0.59
C SER A 94 21.65 -20.74 1.32
N PRO A 95 22.45 -21.12 2.34
CA PRO A 95 23.32 -20.18 3.01
C PRO A 95 24.28 -19.56 1.99
N PRO A 96 24.67 -18.28 2.16
CA PRO A 96 25.63 -17.64 1.27
C PRO A 96 26.90 -18.50 1.17
N PRO A 97 27.50 -18.66 -0.02
CA PRO A 97 28.69 -19.48 -0.19
C PRO A 97 29.77 -19.01 0.78
N SER A 98 30.33 -19.94 1.56
CA SER A 98 31.43 -19.66 2.47
C SER A 98 32.59 -19.05 1.68
N LYS A 99 32.95 -17.80 2.02
CA LYS A 99 34.22 -17.20 1.59
C LYS A 99 35.40 -17.91 2.24
#